data_AF-A0A0C9TKL4-F1
#
_entry.id   AF-A0A0C9TKL4-F1
#
_cell.length_a   1.000
_cell.length_b   1.000
_cell.length_c   1.000
_cell.angle_alpha   90.00
_cell.angle_beta   90.00
_cell.angle_gamma   90.00
#
_symmetry.space_group_name_H-M   'P 1'
#
loop_
_entity.id
_entity.type
_entity.pdbx_description
1 polymer ?
#
loop_
_entity_poly.entity_id
_entity_poly.type
_entity_poly.pdbx_seq_one_letter_code
_entity_poly.pdbx_strand_id
1 'polypeptide(L)'
;MDSEEAEEMRLKYARRQLGSNADRYAEEEPQLDSDGEEIKEPEIDLSAFLEKQRLSDSGPVLSLTLETRDDDDEIDHSLAHITSRQQLPSQSKKGRVQTIEWDETLEQMSREKAAAEANRDLKERFRAKANTLRSTPMAPKERKKENNIVEAPPLPTEAPIKKDPRTEMQDFLDDLLG
;
A
#
# COMPACT_ATOMS: atom_id res chain seq x y z
N MET A 1 10.04 40.10 11.43
CA MET A 1 8.95 39.80 10.49
C MET A 1 8.93 38.27 10.40
N ASP A 2 8.82 37.61 11.55
CA ASP A 2 9.30 36.20 11.71
C ASP A 2 8.22 35.29 12.29
N SER A 3 7.09 35.85 12.71
CA SER A 3 5.99 35.10 13.33
C SER A 3 5.17 34.35 12.27
N GLU A 4 4.88 35.02 11.14
CA GLU A 4 4.02 34.48 10.09
C GLU A 4 4.73 33.37 9.29
N GLU A 5 6.01 33.56 8.97
CA GLU A 5 6.82 32.58 8.24
C GLU A 5 7.09 31.31 9.06
N ALA A 6 7.20 31.44 10.39
CA ALA A 6 7.35 30.30 11.30
C ALA A 6 6.05 29.47 11.41
N GLU A 7 4.89 30.13 11.38
CA GLU A 7 3.58 29.47 11.40
C GLU A 7 3.31 28.73 10.08
N GLU A 8 3.69 29.32 8.94
CA GLU A 8 3.60 28.67 7.63
C GLU A 8 4.46 27.40 7.55
N MET A 9 5.67 27.43 8.10
CA MET A 9 6.55 26.26 8.18
C MET A 9 5.96 25.17 9.09
N ARG A 10 5.39 25.55 10.25
CA ARG A 10 4.70 24.60 11.13
C ARG A 10 3.51 23.94 10.43
N LEU A 11 2.67 24.70 9.73
CA LEU A 11 1.54 24.15 8.96
C LEU A 11 1.98 23.24 7.82
N LYS A 12 3.06 23.61 7.12
CA LYS A 12 3.62 22.83 6.00
C LYS A 12 4.13 21.46 6.44
N TYR A 13 4.76 21.38 7.62
CA TYR A 13 5.26 20.11 8.16
C TYR A 13 4.27 19.38 9.08
N ALA A 14 3.23 20.06 9.58
CA ALA A 14 2.14 19.43 10.34
C ALA A 14 1.39 18.36 9.55
N ARG A 15 1.42 18.44 8.21
CA ARG A 15 0.76 17.47 7.33
C ARG A 15 1.50 16.13 7.20
N ARG A 16 2.78 16.07 7.59
CA ARG A 16 3.47 14.78 7.76
C ARG A 16 3.14 14.26 9.15
N GLN A 17 2.15 13.36 9.21
CA GLN A 17 1.99 12.46 10.34
C GLN A 17 3.20 11.52 10.33
N LEU A 18 4.33 12.00 10.86
CA LEU A 18 5.50 11.17 11.10
C LEU A 18 5.16 10.30 12.30
N GLY A 19 4.48 9.18 12.05
CA GLY A 19 4.21 8.19 13.10
C GLY A 19 5.50 7.91 13.86
N SER A 20 5.43 8.08 15.19
CA SER A 20 6.58 7.86 16.07
C SER A 20 7.13 6.45 15.86
N ASN A 21 8.44 6.24 16.04
CA ASN A 21 8.97 4.87 16.02
C ASN A 21 8.26 3.99 17.06
N ALA A 22 7.80 4.57 18.18
CA ALA A 22 7.03 3.85 19.20
C ALA A 22 5.71 3.27 18.66
N ASP A 23 5.07 3.96 17.72
CA ASP A 23 3.80 3.55 17.12
C ASP A 23 3.97 2.32 16.19
N ARG A 24 5.16 2.14 15.60
CA ARG A 24 5.46 0.97 14.76
C ARG A 24 5.71 -0.31 15.56
N TYR A 25 5.98 -0.19 16.85
CA TYR A 25 6.28 -1.32 17.73
C TYR A 25 5.24 -1.47 18.84
N ALA A 26 4.10 -0.79 18.72
CA ALA A 26 2.97 -1.02 19.60
C ALA A 26 2.35 -2.38 19.23
N GLU A 27 2.45 -3.35 20.14
CA GLU A 27 1.72 -4.61 20.03
C GLU A 27 0.23 -4.34 20.31
N GLU A 28 -0.66 -4.95 19.53
CA GLU A 28 -2.09 -4.85 19.77
C GLU A 28 -2.44 -5.49 21.11
N GLU A 29 -3.24 -4.78 21.92
CA GLU A 29 -3.65 -5.31 23.22
C GLU A 29 -4.47 -6.60 23.02
N PRO A 30 -4.21 -7.66 23.82
CA PRO A 30 -4.94 -8.90 23.71
C PRO A 30 -6.43 -8.66 23.96
N GLN A 31 -7.28 -9.21 23.10
CA GLN A 31 -8.72 -9.11 23.27
C GLN A 31 -9.12 -9.94 24.50
N LEU A 32 -9.70 -9.27 25.49
CA LEU A 32 -10.14 -9.88 26.73
C LEU A 32 -11.61 -10.31 26.60
N ASP A 33 -11.95 -11.49 27.13
CA ASP A 33 -13.32 -11.95 27.24
C ASP A 33 -14.07 -11.25 28.41
N SER A 34 -15.33 -11.64 28.66
CA SER A 34 -16.11 -11.06 29.76
C SER A 34 -15.56 -11.35 31.16
N ASP A 35 -14.66 -12.32 31.29
CA ASP A 35 -13.99 -12.70 32.54
C ASP A 35 -12.61 -12.03 32.68
N GLY A 36 -12.17 -11.28 31.65
CA GLY A 36 -10.88 -10.61 31.64
C GLY A 36 -9.71 -11.53 31.29
N GLU A 37 -9.97 -12.67 30.66
CA GLU A 37 -8.94 -13.56 30.13
C GLU A 37 -8.71 -13.30 28.64
N GLU A 38 -7.48 -13.49 28.18
CA GLU A 38 -7.12 -13.39 26.76
C GLU A 38 -7.89 -14.44 25.95
N ILE A 39 -8.65 -14.00 24.95
CA ILE A 39 -9.37 -14.87 24.01
C ILE A 39 -8.34 -15.61 23.15
N LYS A 40 -7.90 -16.76 23.65
CA LYS A 40 -7.02 -17.66 22.89
C LYS A 40 -7.83 -18.40 21.85
N GLU A 41 -7.30 -18.47 20.63
CA GLU A 41 -7.85 -19.35 19.62
C GLU A 41 -7.89 -20.80 20.16
N PRO A 42 -8.99 -21.53 19.94
CA PRO A 42 -9.12 -22.89 20.46
C PRO A 42 -8.03 -23.79 19.87
N GLU A 43 -7.37 -24.59 20.73
CA GLU A 43 -6.38 -25.57 20.28
C GLU A 43 -7.05 -26.61 19.37
N ILE A 44 -6.64 -26.63 18.09
CA ILE A 44 -7.14 -27.60 17.10
C ILE A 44 -6.28 -28.86 17.18
N ASP A 45 -6.88 -29.99 17.54
CA ASP A 45 -6.18 -31.27 17.52
C ASP A 45 -6.03 -31.80 16.07
N LEU A 46 -4.79 -31.76 15.57
CA LEU A 46 -4.44 -32.25 14.23
C LEU A 46 -4.19 -33.77 14.20
N SER A 47 -4.28 -34.48 15.33
CA SER A 47 -4.01 -35.91 15.43
C SER A 47 -4.82 -36.74 14.42
N ALA A 48 -6.12 -36.47 14.31
CA ALA A 48 -7.02 -37.14 13.37
C ALA A 48 -6.73 -36.80 11.90
N PHE A 49 -6.20 -35.59 11.62
CA PHE A 49 -5.79 -35.20 10.28
C PHE A 49 -4.48 -35.89 9.88
N LEU A 50 -3.51 -35.95 10.78
CA LEU A 50 -2.23 -36.63 10.58
C LEU A 50 -2.40 -38.15 10.53
N GLU A 51 -3.33 -38.73 11.29
CA GLU A 51 -3.67 -40.15 11.22
C GLU A 51 -4.18 -40.53 9.82
N LYS A 52 -4.97 -39.67 9.17
CA LYS A 52 -5.42 -39.87 7.78
C LYS A 52 -4.30 -39.76 6.75
N GLN A 53 -3.25 -38.98 7.05
CA GLN A 53 -2.05 -38.90 6.22
C GLN A 53 -1.01 -39.96 6.54
N ARG A 54 -1.16 -40.67 7.66
CA ARG A 54 -0.28 -41.76 8.04
C ARG A 54 -0.50 -42.90 7.05
N LEU A 55 0.31 -42.88 6.00
CA LEU A 55 0.49 -43.99 5.07
C LEU A 55 0.80 -45.20 5.94
N SER A 56 -0.15 -46.12 6.09
CA SER A 56 0.14 -47.41 6.70
C SER A 56 1.30 -48.01 5.93
N ASP A 57 2.36 -48.40 6.65
CA ASP A 57 3.59 -49.03 6.15
C ASP A 57 3.34 -50.46 5.63
N SER A 58 2.24 -50.62 4.91
CA SER A 58 1.72 -51.82 4.27
C SER A 58 1.30 -51.35 2.87
N GLY A 59 2.25 -51.44 1.93
CA GLY A 59 2.14 -50.95 0.55
C GLY A 59 0.99 -51.54 -0.29
N PRO A 60 0.97 -51.33 -1.62
CA PRO A 60 2.13 -51.13 -2.49
C PRO A 60 2.24 -49.72 -3.06
N VAL A 61 3.48 -49.39 -3.39
CA VAL A 61 3.87 -48.51 -4.50
C VAL A 61 2.86 -48.63 -5.66
N LEU A 62 2.15 -47.55 -5.96
CA LEU A 62 1.37 -47.49 -7.19
C LEU A 62 2.37 -47.35 -8.34
N SER A 63 2.71 -48.49 -8.92
CA SER A 63 3.18 -48.62 -10.29
C SER A 63 2.28 -47.81 -11.21
N LEU A 64 2.81 -46.73 -11.79
CA LEU A 64 2.34 -46.24 -13.08
C LEU A 64 3.54 -46.15 -14.03
N THR A 65 4.06 -47.30 -14.39
CA THR A 65 4.91 -47.47 -15.57
C THR A 65 4.29 -48.59 -16.40
N LEU A 66 3.32 -48.26 -17.26
CA LEU A 66 3.03 -49.05 -18.45
C LEU A 66 2.26 -48.23 -19.52
N GLU A 67 3.00 -47.88 -20.56
CA GLU A 67 2.58 -47.86 -21.98
C GLU A 67 1.45 -46.92 -22.42
N THR A 68 1.78 -45.64 -22.62
CA THR A 68 1.51 -44.94 -23.89
C THR A 68 2.67 -43.99 -24.16
N ARG A 69 3.61 -44.43 -25.01
CA ARG A 69 4.48 -43.51 -25.73
C ARG A 69 3.59 -42.80 -26.74
N ASP A 70 3.44 -41.49 -26.58
CA ASP A 70 3.54 -40.45 -27.61
C ASP A 70 2.87 -39.16 -27.07
N ASP A 71 3.67 -38.11 -26.92
CA ASP A 71 3.31 -36.69 -26.67
C ASP A 71 2.78 -36.23 -25.28
N ASP A 72 3.04 -36.95 -24.18
CA ASP A 72 2.66 -36.51 -22.81
C ASP A 72 3.72 -35.66 -22.07
N ASP A 73 4.94 -35.51 -22.59
CA ASP A 73 6.02 -34.74 -21.91
C ASP A 73 5.79 -33.20 -21.92
N GLU A 74 4.84 -32.72 -22.73
CA GLU A 74 4.46 -31.30 -22.84
C GLU A 74 3.25 -30.91 -21.98
N ILE A 75 2.59 -31.88 -21.33
CA ILE A 75 1.42 -31.65 -20.50
C ILE A 75 1.83 -31.64 -19.03
N ASP A 76 1.70 -30.50 -18.37
CA ASP A 76 1.94 -30.40 -16.93
C ASP A 76 0.84 -31.15 -16.15
N HIS A 77 1.18 -32.35 -15.67
CA HIS A 77 0.32 -33.19 -14.84
C HIS A 77 0.26 -32.76 -13.37
N SER A 78 0.98 -31.71 -12.94
CA SER A 78 0.98 -31.23 -11.55
C SER A 78 -0.42 -30.89 -11.04
N LEU A 79 -1.33 -30.45 -11.93
CA LEU A 79 -2.71 -30.09 -11.60
C LEU A 79 -3.76 -31.18 -11.96
N ALA A 80 -3.36 -32.33 -12.54
CA ALA A 80 -4.30 -33.39 -12.93
C ALA A 80 -5.08 -33.98 -11.73
N HIS A 81 -4.46 -33.95 -10.55
CA HIS A 81 -5.06 -34.40 -9.29
C HIS A 81 -6.16 -33.47 -8.77
N ILE A 82 -6.21 -32.21 -9.24
CA ILE A 82 -7.19 -31.20 -8.81
C ILE A 82 -8.50 -31.36 -9.59
N THR A 83 -8.42 -31.76 -10.86
CA THR A 83 -9.58 -31.90 -11.74
C THR A 83 -10.27 -33.27 -11.63
N SER A 84 -9.54 -34.32 -11.24
CA SER A 84 -10.11 -35.67 -11.03
C SER A 84 -10.93 -35.80 -9.74
N ARG A 85 -10.72 -34.88 -8.78
CA ARG A 85 -11.53 -34.81 -7.56
C ARG A 85 -12.86 -34.14 -7.92
N GLN A 86 -13.77 -34.95 -8.46
CA GLN A 86 -15.20 -34.70 -8.69
C GLN A 86 -15.64 -33.27 -8.35
N GLN A 87 -15.81 -32.45 -9.39
CA GLN A 87 -16.85 -31.43 -9.33
C GLN A 87 -18.15 -32.18 -9.01
N LEU A 88 -18.56 -32.18 -7.74
CA LEU A 88 -19.96 -32.42 -7.38
C LEU A 88 -20.79 -31.62 -8.38
N PRO A 89 -21.81 -32.20 -9.03
CA PRO A 89 -22.60 -31.47 -10.00
C PRO A 89 -23.08 -30.20 -9.31
N SER A 90 -22.51 -29.06 -9.73
CA SER A 90 -23.01 -27.75 -9.37
C SER A 90 -24.45 -27.77 -9.84
N GLN A 91 -25.36 -27.98 -8.88
CA GLN A 91 -26.79 -27.94 -9.11
C GLN A 91 -27.03 -26.65 -9.90
N SER A 92 -27.39 -26.79 -11.17
CA SER A 92 -27.60 -25.66 -12.06
C SER A 92 -28.70 -24.80 -11.46
N LYS A 93 -28.33 -23.78 -10.69
CA LYS A 93 -29.23 -22.81 -10.03
C LYS A 93 -29.85 -21.85 -11.05
N LYS A 94 -30.06 -22.29 -12.30
CA LYS A 94 -30.68 -21.45 -13.32
C LYS A 94 -32.16 -21.28 -12.93
N GLY A 95 -32.48 -20.11 -12.37
CA GLY A 95 -33.83 -19.74 -11.92
C GLY A 95 -34.05 -19.66 -10.41
N ARG A 96 -33.04 -19.96 -9.58
CA ARG A 96 -33.15 -19.73 -8.13
C ARG A 96 -32.84 -18.26 -7.82
N VAL A 97 -33.89 -17.43 -7.77
CA VAL A 97 -33.78 -16.04 -7.31
C VAL A 97 -33.47 -16.09 -5.81
N GLN A 98 -32.20 -15.88 -5.45
CA GLN A 98 -31.80 -15.63 -4.06
C GLN A 98 -31.86 -14.13 -3.86
N THR A 99 -32.78 -13.69 -3.00
CA THR A 99 -32.80 -12.32 -2.49
C THR A 99 -31.66 -12.18 -1.51
N ILE A 100 -30.60 -11.50 -1.93
CA ILE A 100 -29.50 -11.12 -1.05
C ILE A 100 -29.97 -9.85 -0.35
N GLU A 101 -30.24 -9.94 0.95
CA GLU A 101 -30.46 -8.76 1.76
C GLU A 101 -29.12 -8.07 1.99
N TRP A 102 -29.10 -6.76 1.81
CA TRP A 102 -27.94 -5.95 2.17
C TRP A 102 -27.93 -5.83 3.69
N ASP A 103 -27.28 -6.79 4.33
CA ASP A 103 -26.99 -6.74 5.75
C ASP A 103 -25.78 -5.84 6.04
N GLU A 104 -25.65 -5.45 7.30
CA GLU A 104 -24.58 -4.56 7.76
C GLU A 104 -23.19 -5.14 7.48
N THR A 105 -23.06 -6.48 7.50
CA THR A 105 -21.80 -7.17 7.20
C THR A 105 -21.38 -7.00 5.74
N LEU A 106 -22.33 -7.10 4.80
CA LEU A 106 -22.06 -7.01 3.37
C LEU A 106 -21.89 -5.54 2.94
N GLU A 107 -22.52 -4.59 3.63
CA GLU A 107 -22.19 -3.17 3.50
C GLU A 107 -20.76 -2.87 3.97
N GLN A 108 -20.35 -3.41 5.12
CA GLN A 108 -18.99 -3.23 5.64
C GLN A 108 -17.94 -3.84 4.69
N MET A 109 -18.15 -5.07 4.22
CA MET A 109 -17.27 -5.69 3.21
C MET A 109 -17.24 -4.90 1.90
N SER A 110 -18.36 -4.31 1.48
CA SER A 110 -18.43 -3.46 0.28
C SER A 110 -17.58 -2.20 0.45
N ARG A 111 -17.64 -1.54 1.61
CA ARG A 111 -16.81 -0.36 1.93
C ARG A 111 -15.32 -0.71 1.98
N GLU A 112 -14.96 -1.82 2.62
CA GLU A 112 -13.57 -2.28 2.70
C GLU A 112 -13.02 -2.65 1.32
N LYS A 113 -13.81 -3.34 0.51
CA LYS A 113 -13.46 -3.66 -0.88
C LYS A 113 -13.20 -2.39 -1.69
N ALA A 114 -14.07 -1.38 -1.58
CA ALA A 114 -13.90 -0.12 -2.28
C ALA A 114 -12.61 0.60 -1.86
N ALA A 115 -12.28 0.59 -0.56
CA ALA A 115 -11.04 1.17 -0.06
C ALA A 115 -9.80 0.40 -0.57
N ALA A 116 -9.84 -0.94 -0.58
CA ALA A 116 -8.77 -1.77 -1.09
C ALA A 116 -8.56 -1.58 -2.61
N GLU A 117 -9.63 -1.53 -3.39
CA GLU A 117 -9.57 -1.28 -4.83
C GLU A 117 -9.02 0.12 -5.14
N ALA A 118 -9.44 1.15 -4.40
CA ALA A 118 -8.90 2.49 -4.55
C ALA A 118 -7.39 2.54 -4.27
N ASN A 119 -6.92 1.86 -3.23
CA ASN A 119 -5.49 1.75 -2.91
C ASN A 119 -4.71 0.98 -4.00
N ARG A 120 -5.32 -0.09 -4.53
CA ARG A 120 -4.72 -0.88 -5.61
C ARG A 120 -4.60 -0.06 -6.89
N ASP A 121 -5.67 0.63 -7.30
CA ASP A 121 -5.70 1.51 -8.47
C ASP A 121 -4.69 2.65 -8.33
N LEU A 122 -4.60 3.28 -7.15
CA LEU A 122 -3.58 4.30 -6.89
C LEU A 122 -2.16 3.75 -7.11
N LYS A 123 -1.86 2.56 -6.58
CA LYS A 123 -0.57 1.89 -6.75
C LYS A 123 -0.29 1.52 -8.21
N GLU A 124 -1.30 1.06 -8.94
CA GLU A 124 -1.21 0.80 -10.38
C GLU A 124 -0.90 2.06 -11.16
N ARG A 125 -1.61 3.17 -10.89
CA ARG A 125 -1.35 4.48 -11.51
C ARG A 125 0.07 4.98 -11.23
N PHE A 126 0.55 4.85 -10.00
CA PHE A 126 1.94 5.21 -9.66
C PHE A 126 2.96 4.32 -10.37
N ARG A 127 2.73 3.01 -10.42
CA ARG A 127 3.61 2.08 -11.15
C ARG A 127 3.59 2.36 -12.65
N ALA A 128 2.43 2.58 -13.24
CA ALA A 128 2.30 2.93 -14.65
C ALA A 128 3.06 4.23 -14.96
N LYS A 129 2.87 5.27 -14.14
CA LYS A 129 3.60 6.55 -14.29
C LYS A 129 5.11 6.37 -14.12
N ALA A 130 5.56 5.63 -13.12
CA ALA A 130 6.97 5.32 -12.93
C ALA A 130 7.56 4.54 -14.11
N ASN A 131 6.81 3.58 -14.66
CA ASN A 131 7.25 2.82 -15.83
C ASN A 131 7.31 3.70 -17.08
N THR A 132 6.34 4.60 -17.30
CA THR A 132 6.40 5.56 -18.41
C THR A 132 7.60 6.51 -18.32
N LEU A 133 7.91 7.02 -17.11
CA LEU A 133 9.09 7.86 -16.89
C LEU A 133 10.41 7.10 -17.09
N ARG A 134 10.40 5.79 -16.85
CA ARG A 134 11.58 4.93 -17.04
C ARG A 134 11.73 4.44 -18.48
N SER A 135 10.63 4.26 -19.21
CA SER A 135 10.61 3.75 -20.58
C SER A 135 10.73 4.86 -21.63
N THR A 136 10.30 6.09 -21.33
CA THR A 136 10.63 7.25 -22.16
C THR A 136 11.93 7.86 -21.63
N PRO A 137 13.05 7.83 -22.37
CA PRO A 137 14.15 8.72 -22.06
C PRO A 137 13.59 10.14 -22.15
N MET A 138 13.49 10.83 -21.01
CA MET A 138 13.20 12.25 -20.99
C MET A 138 14.37 12.94 -21.70
N ALA A 139 14.27 13.07 -23.03
CA ALA A 139 15.08 14.03 -23.76
C ALA A 139 14.84 15.38 -23.08
N PRO A 140 15.90 16.10 -22.68
CA PRO A 140 15.74 17.42 -22.09
C PRO A 140 14.97 18.24 -23.11
N LYS A 141 13.70 18.56 -22.82
CA LYS A 141 12.96 19.55 -23.59
C LYS A 141 13.79 20.83 -23.47
N GLU A 142 14.48 21.19 -24.55
CA GLU A 142 15.02 22.51 -24.71
C GLU A 142 13.89 23.47 -24.40
N ARG A 143 14.07 24.23 -23.31
CA ARG A 143 13.18 25.33 -22.96
C ARG A 143 13.30 26.31 -24.13
N LYS A 144 12.36 26.23 -25.08
CA LYS A 144 12.12 27.34 -26.00
C LYS A 144 11.83 28.55 -25.11
N LYS A 145 12.81 29.45 -25.06
CA LYS A 145 12.69 30.81 -24.53
C LYS A 145 11.65 31.52 -25.39
N GLU A 146 10.38 31.37 -25.05
CA GLU A 146 9.37 32.32 -25.48
C GLU A 146 9.49 33.52 -24.54
N ASN A 147 10.15 34.55 -25.07
CA ASN A 147 10.28 35.87 -24.47
C ASN A 147 8.89 36.53 -24.40
N ASN A 148 8.07 36.11 -23.44
CA ASN A 148 6.87 36.83 -23.05
C ASN A 148 7.11 37.45 -21.67
N ILE A 149 8.10 38.34 -21.63
CA ILE A 149 8.32 39.25 -20.51
C ILE A 149 7.29 40.36 -20.70
N VAL A 150 6.16 40.25 -20.02
CA VAL A 150 5.31 41.42 -19.76
C VAL A 150 6.10 42.27 -18.78
N GLU A 151 6.66 43.37 -19.28
CA GLU A 151 7.34 44.39 -18.48
C GLU A 151 6.31 45.00 -17.52
N ALA A 152 6.44 44.67 -16.24
CA ALA A 152 5.58 45.22 -15.19
C ALA A 152 5.92 46.71 -14.95
N PRO A 153 4.93 47.56 -14.62
CA PRO A 153 5.19 48.96 -14.29
C PRO A 153 6.18 49.06 -13.11
N PRO A 154 7.11 50.03 -13.14
CA PRO A 154 8.10 50.18 -12.07
C PRO A 154 7.39 50.44 -10.74
N LEU A 155 7.68 49.60 -9.75
CA LEU A 155 7.19 49.77 -8.38
C LEU A 155 7.79 51.06 -7.78
N PRO A 156 7.05 51.80 -6.95
CA PRO A 156 7.60 52.92 -6.18
C PRO A 156 8.73 52.42 -5.27
N THR A 157 9.98 52.67 -5.64
CA THR A 157 11.16 52.40 -4.80
C THR A 157 11.34 53.52 -3.78
N GLU A 158 10.55 53.51 -2.72
CA GLU A 158 10.91 54.12 -1.43
C GLU A 158 10.38 53.24 -0.29
N ALA A 159 11.02 52.09 -0.10
CA ALA A 159 10.98 51.40 1.18
C ALA A 159 12.41 51.43 1.72
N PRO A 160 12.65 51.87 2.97
CA PRO A 160 13.98 51.89 3.54
C PRO A 160 14.54 50.48 3.51
N ILE A 161 15.68 50.31 2.85
CA ILE A 161 16.45 49.08 2.85
C ILE A 161 16.75 48.80 4.32
N LYS A 162 16.06 47.82 4.90
CA LYS A 162 16.40 47.31 6.23
C LYS A 162 17.82 46.76 6.10
N LYS A 163 18.78 47.40 6.76
CA LYS A 163 20.16 46.93 6.76
C LYS A 163 20.17 45.53 7.36
N ASP A 164 21.00 44.65 6.83
CA ASP A 164 21.12 43.32 7.40
C ASP A 164 21.49 43.44 8.89
N PRO A 165 20.89 42.63 9.77
CA PRO A 165 21.08 42.75 11.22
C PRO A 165 22.55 42.59 11.62
N ARG A 166 23.34 41.88 10.80
CA ARG A 166 24.79 41.76 11.00
C ARG A 166 25.52 43.09 10.79
N THR A 167 25.08 43.91 9.84
CA THR A 167 25.64 45.24 9.59
C THR A 167 25.25 46.21 10.69
N GLU A 168 24.02 46.12 11.21
CA GLU A 168 23.59 46.94 12.35
C GLU A 168 24.39 46.61 13.62
N MET A 169 24.69 45.33 13.89
CA MET A 169 25.54 44.95 15.01
C MET A 169 27.00 45.39 14.81
N GLN A 170 27.49 45.41 13.57
CA GLN A 170 28.83 45.89 13.24
C GLN A 170 28.94 47.41 13.49
N ASP A 171 27.98 48.20 12.98
CA ASP A 171 27.92 49.65 13.19
C ASP A 171 27.87 49.99 14.69
N PHE A 172 27.10 49.23 15.49
CA PHE A 172 27.03 49.40 16.94
C PHE A 172 28.36 49.06 17.65
N LEU A 173 29.06 48.01 17.23
CA LEU A 173 30.34 47.63 17.83
C LEU A 173 31.43 48.65 17.49
N ASP A 174 31.43 49.17 16.27
CA ASP A 174 32.38 50.21 15.84
C ASP A 174 32.16 51.53 16.61
N ASP A 175 30.91 51.91 16.91
CA ASP A 175 30.58 53.09 17.73
C ASP A 175 30.93 52.91 19.22
N LEU A 176 30.94 51.67 19.72
CA LEU A 176 31.33 51.35 21.10
C LEU A 176 32.85 51.29 21.29
N LEU A 177 33.60 50.96 20.23
CA LEU A 177 35.06 50.79 20.25
C LEU A 177 35.83 52.00 19.70
N GLY A 178 35.13 52.98 19.11
CA GLY A 178 35.67 54.21 18.52
C GLY A 178 35.88 55.36 19.50
#